data_AF-A0A7S0TQP5-F1
#
_entry.id   AF-A0A7S0TQP5-F1
#
_cell.length_a   1.000
_cell.length_b   1.000
_cell.length_c   1.000
_cell.angle_alpha   90.00
_cell.angle_beta   90.00
_cell.angle_gamma   90.00
#
_symmetry.space_group_name_H-M   'P 1'
#
loop_
_entity.id
_entity.type
_entity.pdbx_description
1 polymer ?
#
loop_
_entity_poly.entity_id
_entity_poly.type
_entity_poly.pdbx_seq_one_letter_code
_entity_poly.pdbx_strand_id
1 'polypeptide(L)'
;PRFPAPAVNYNVKIHHAQEAGAVAIVVCDWDPKGRFSTLPRIEEGEGVVMPDGKEFRCKIPTSFTLFRFLDSCQEGAVARLMFAPVSGTYDFHIGPPGWKI
;
A
#
# COMPACT_ATOMS: atom_id res chain seq x y z
N PRO A 1 15.63 -7.79 -18.53
CA PRO A 1 15.15 -6.95 -17.40
C PRO A 1 14.58 -5.62 -17.92
N ARG A 2 13.37 -5.23 -17.50
CA ARG A 2 12.80 -3.92 -17.84
C ARG A 2 13.54 -2.82 -17.08
N PHE A 3 13.72 -1.65 -17.67
CA PHE A 3 14.27 -0.50 -16.94
C PHE A 3 13.39 -0.19 -15.71
N PRO A 4 14.00 0.24 -14.59
CA PRO A 4 13.24 0.67 -13.42
C PRO A 4 12.22 1.74 -13.79
N ALA A 5 11.02 1.64 -13.24
CA ALA A 5 10.01 2.67 -13.43
C ALA A 5 10.49 4.01 -12.84
N PRO A 6 10.13 5.15 -13.47
CA PRO A 6 10.47 6.47 -12.94
C PRO A 6 9.86 6.67 -11.54
N ALA A 7 10.48 7.55 -10.76
CA ALA A 7 9.92 7.97 -9.47
C ALA A 7 8.61 8.72 -9.70
N VAL A 8 7.55 8.27 -9.03
CA VAL A 8 6.20 8.82 -9.13
C VAL A 8 5.56 8.87 -7.75
N ASN A 9 4.60 9.78 -7.58
CA ASN A 9 3.81 9.92 -6.36
C ASN A 9 3.01 8.65 -6.05
N TYR A 10 2.70 8.43 -4.77
CA TYR A 10 1.91 7.26 -4.33
C TYR A 10 0.54 7.20 -5.01
N ASN A 11 -0.13 8.34 -5.21
CA ASN A 11 -1.43 8.40 -5.88
C ASN A 11 -1.38 7.79 -7.29
N VAL A 12 -0.31 8.03 -8.05
CA VAL A 12 -0.12 7.46 -9.40
C VAL A 12 0.06 5.94 -9.33
N LYS A 13 0.79 5.44 -8.32
CA LYS A 13 0.97 4.00 -8.11
C LYS A 13 -0.36 3.33 -7.77
N ILE A 14 -1.15 3.94 -6.89
CA ILE A 14 -2.47 3.45 -6.48
C ILE A 14 -3.42 3.47 -7.68
N HIS A 15 -3.44 4.56 -8.45
CA HIS A 15 -4.27 4.69 -9.65
C HIS A 15 -4.03 3.55 -10.64
N HIS A 16 -2.76 3.31 -11.01
CA HIS A 16 -2.44 2.22 -11.92
C HIS A 16 -2.73 0.83 -11.35
N ALA A 17 -2.57 0.63 -10.04
CA ALA A 17 -2.95 -0.63 -9.40
C ALA A 17 -4.47 -0.88 -9.48
N GLN A 18 -5.28 0.15 -9.24
CA GLN A 18 -6.74 0.08 -9.35
C GLN A 18 -7.17 -0.23 -10.79
N GLU A 19 -6.61 0.46 -11.78
CA GLU A 19 -6.91 0.22 -13.21
C GLU A 19 -6.48 -1.19 -13.66
N ALA A 20 -5.45 -1.77 -13.02
CA ALA A 20 -5.04 -3.15 -13.23
C ALA A 20 -5.95 -4.20 -12.54
N GLY A 21 -6.99 -3.75 -11.81
CA GLY A 21 -7.92 -4.62 -11.10
C GLY A 21 -7.41 -5.12 -9.75
N ALA A 22 -6.39 -4.48 -9.16
CA ALA A 22 -5.97 -4.80 -7.81
C ALA A 22 -7.08 -4.50 -6.81
N VAL A 23 -7.29 -5.40 -5.84
CA VAL A 23 -8.30 -5.23 -4.77
C VAL A 23 -7.72 -4.59 -3.50
N ALA A 24 -6.38 -4.50 -3.41
CA ALA A 24 -5.62 -3.84 -2.36
C ALA A 24 -4.21 -3.54 -2.87
N ILE A 25 -3.50 -2.61 -2.22
CA ILE A 25 -2.10 -2.29 -2.52
C ILE A 25 -1.27 -2.23 -1.24
N VAL A 26 -0.10 -2.89 -1.28
CA VAL A 26 0.93 -2.79 -0.25
C VAL A 26 2.13 -2.06 -0.83
N VAL A 27 2.40 -0.87 -0.30
CA VAL A 27 3.58 -0.09 -0.65
C VAL A 27 4.74 -0.56 0.22
N CYS A 28 5.82 -1.02 -0.40
CA CYS A 28 7.01 -1.42 0.33
C CYS A 28 8.01 -0.27 0.39
N ASP A 29 8.57 -0.02 1.58
CA ASP A 29 9.70 0.89 1.73
C ASP A 29 10.91 0.34 0.95
N TRP A 30 11.56 1.22 0.22
CA TRP A 30 12.82 0.92 -0.47
C TRP A 30 14.04 1.25 0.40
N ASP A 31 13.87 1.99 1.50
CA ASP A 31 14.98 2.45 2.31
C ASP A 31 15.47 1.39 3.33
N PRO A 32 16.66 0.80 3.14
CA PRO A 32 17.20 -0.19 4.06
C PRO A 32 17.51 0.40 5.44
N LYS A 33 17.60 1.73 5.57
CA LYS A 33 17.82 2.42 6.84
C LYS A 33 16.53 2.64 7.63
N GLY A 34 15.36 2.35 7.05
CA GLY A 34 14.06 2.48 7.70
C GLY A 34 13.76 3.92 8.16
N ARG A 35 14.17 4.92 7.38
CA ARG A 35 13.91 6.34 7.71
C ARG A 35 12.42 6.68 7.65
N PHE A 36 11.63 5.88 6.94
CA PHE A 36 10.19 6.04 6.84
C PHE A 36 9.48 4.93 7.62
N SER A 37 8.64 5.32 8.56
CA SER A 37 7.81 4.40 9.34
C SER A 37 6.34 4.40 8.90
N THR A 38 5.95 5.36 8.08
CA THR A 38 4.56 5.57 7.67
C THR A 38 4.47 5.95 6.20
N LEU A 39 3.34 5.61 5.58
CA LEU A 39 2.98 6.15 4.28
C LEU A 39 2.66 7.64 4.43
N PRO A 40 3.19 8.53 3.58
CA PRO A 40 2.70 9.89 3.47
C PRO A 40 1.20 9.89 3.16
N ARG A 41 0.51 10.96 3.61
CA ARG A 41 -0.92 11.12 3.39
C ARG A 41 -1.24 11.03 1.89
N ILE A 42 -2.19 10.18 1.55
CA ILE A 42 -2.77 10.10 0.21
C ILE A 42 -3.73 11.28 0.06
N GLU A 43 -3.44 12.14 -0.91
CA GLU A 43 -4.31 13.27 -1.26
C GLU A 43 -5.34 12.81 -2.30
N GLU A 44 -6.58 13.25 -2.14
CA GLU A 44 -7.72 12.92 -3.02
C GLU A 44 -8.47 14.18 -3.42
N GLY A 45 -9.19 14.11 -4.54
CA GLY A 45 -10.13 15.16 -4.95
C GLY A 45 -9.58 16.18 -5.94
N GLU A 46 -10.32 17.28 -6.08
CA GLU A 46 -10.08 18.35 -7.03
C GLU A 46 -8.70 18.99 -6.78
N GLY A 47 -7.77 18.81 -7.72
CA GLY A 47 -6.36 19.22 -7.59
C GLY A 47 -5.36 18.07 -7.72
N VAL A 48 -5.78 16.83 -7.47
CA VAL A 48 -4.97 15.63 -7.70
C VAL A 48 -5.30 15.04 -9.07
N VAL A 49 -4.67 15.59 -10.11
CA VAL A 49 -4.84 15.15 -11.50
C VAL A 49 -3.85 14.03 -11.80
N MET A 50 -4.38 12.88 -12.21
CA MET A 50 -3.58 11.73 -12.65
C MET A 50 -2.98 12.00 -14.04
N PRO A 51 -1.94 11.24 -14.47
CA PRO A 51 -1.34 11.40 -15.79
C PRO A 51 -2.32 11.25 -16.97
N ASP A 52 -3.44 10.57 -16.77
CA ASP A 52 -4.53 10.40 -17.74
C ASP A 52 -5.60 11.52 -17.68
N GLY A 53 -5.39 12.54 -16.85
CA GLY A 53 -6.28 13.68 -16.66
C GLY A 53 -7.48 13.41 -15.75
N LYS A 54 -7.60 12.21 -15.17
CA LYS A 54 -8.72 11.88 -14.28
C LYS A 54 -8.47 12.38 -12.85
N GLU A 55 -9.57 12.69 -12.15
CA GLU A 55 -9.54 12.92 -10.70
C GLU A 55 -9.18 11.62 -9.98
N PHE A 56 -8.25 11.72 -9.03
CA PHE A 56 -7.86 10.58 -8.22
C PHE A 56 -8.79 10.38 -7.03
N ARG A 57 -9.23 9.13 -6.86
CA ARG A 57 -9.82 8.62 -5.62
C ARG A 57 -9.26 7.25 -5.26
N CYS A 58 -8.88 7.07 -4.00
CA CYS A 58 -8.49 5.77 -3.48
C CYS A 58 -9.75 4.95 -3.20
N LYS A 59 -9.91 3.84 -3.92
CA LYS A 59 -11.06 2.92 -3.80
C LYS A 59 -10.67 1.58 -3.18
N ILE A 60 -9.37 1.32 -3.03
CA ILE A 60 -8.84 0.07 -2.51
C ILE A 60 -8.06 0.30 -1.21
N PRO A 61 -8.05 -0.67 -0.28
CA PRO A 61 -7.20 -0.62 0.90
C PRO A 61 -5.74 -0.41 0.50
N THR A 62 -5.10 0.54 1.17
CA THR A 62 -3.68 0.86 0.96
C THR A 62 -2.94 0.73 2.27
N SER A 63 -1.88 -0.08 2.29
CA SER A 63 -0.99 -0.24 3.45
C SER A 63 0.46 -0.01 3.08
N PHE A 64 1.29 0.19 4.10
CA PHE A 64 2.74 0.33 3.98
C PHE A 64 3.45 -0.77 4.76
N THR A 65 4.52 -1.32 4.19
CA THR A 65 5.40 -2.27 4.86
C THR A 65 6.84 -1.78 4.82
N LEU A 66 7.59 -2.11 5.88
CA LEU A 66 8.97 -1.70 6.03
C LEU A 66 9.91 -2.57 5.18
N PHE A 67 11.06 -2.00 4.80
CA PHE A 67 12.08 -2.67 4.00
C PHE A 67 12.47 -4.05 4.57
N ARG A 68 12.56 -4.17 5.91
CA ARG A 68 12.89 -5.43 6.60
C ARG A 68 11.94 -6.61 6.32
N PHE A 69 10.77 -6.35 5.76
CA PHE A 69 9.77 -7.36 5.42
C PHE A 69 9.69 -7.65 3.91
N LEU A 70 10.53 -7.01 3.08
CA LEU A 70 10.55 -7.19 1.63
C LEU A 70 10.86 -8.63 1.22
N ASP A 71 11.67 -9.35 1.99
CA ASP A 71 12.00 -10.75 1.70
C ASP A 71 10.77 -11.67 1.73
N SER A 72 9.69 -11.25 2.39
CA SER A 72 8.41 -11.95 2.37
C SER A 72 7.57 -11.67 1.11
N CYS A 73 7.96 -10.69 0.30
CA CYS A 73 7.27 -10.21 -0.91
C CYS A 73 7.98 -10.65 -2.20
N GLN A 74 8.49 -11.89 -2.22
CA GLN A 74 9.17 -12.45 -3.39
C GLN A 74 8.20 -12.89 -4.48
N GLU A 75 8.65 -12.79 -5.74
CA GLU A 75 7.93 -13.34 -6.87
C GLU A 75 7.74 -14.86 -6.69
N GLY A 76 6.49 -15.33 -6.86
CA GLY A 76 6.12 -16.74 -6.63
C GLY A 76 5.73 -17.08 -5.19
N ALA A 77 5.97 -16.20 -4.22
CA ALA A 77 5.45 -16.38 -2.87
C ALA A 77 3.94 -16.06 -2.81
N VAL A 78 3.17 -16.87 -2.08
CA VAL A 78 1.74 -16.62 -1.82
C VAL A 78 1.58 -16.10 -0.40
N ALA A 79 1.33 -14.80 -0.27
CA ALA A 79 0.99 -14.17 1.00
C ALA A 79 -0.53 -13.93 1.09
N ARG A 80 -1.09 -14.07 2.30
CA ARG A 80 -2.49 -13.70 2.60
C ARG A 80 -2.47 -12.50 3.53
N LEU A 81 -3.23 -11.47 3.18
CA LEU A 81 -3.34 -10.23 3.95
C LEU A 81 -4.76 -10.10 4.49
N MET A 82 -4.88 -9.58 5.71
CA MET A 82 -6.15 -9.24 6.34
C MET A 82 -6.11 -7.78 6.76
N PHE A 83 -7.13 -7.02 6.38
CA PHE A 83 -7.31 -5.63 6.78
C PHE A 83 -8.41 -5.57 7.84
N ALA A 84 -8.08 -5.08 9.03
CA ALA A 84 -9.09 -4.82 10.04
C ALA A 84 -9.89 -3.55 9.69
N PRO A 85 -11.23 -3.54 9.86
CA PRO A 85 -12.04 -2.36 9.62
C PRO A 85 -11.75 -1.26 10.65
N VAL A 86 -11.92 0.00 10.23
CA VAL A 86 -11.60 1.20 11.03
C VAL A 86 -12.62 1.45 12.16
N SER A 87 -13.82 0.87 12.07
CA SER A 87 -14.89 1.08 13.04
C SER A 87 -15.00 -0.04 14.08
N GLY A 88 -14.54 0.27 15.28
CA GLY A 88 -15.02 -0.36 16.52
C GLY A 88 -14.16 -1.53 16.99
N THR A 89 -13.79 -1.45 18.26
CA THR A 89 -13.39 -2.55 19.16
C THR A 89 -13.81 -3.94 18.67
N TYR A 90 -12.99 -4.58 17.84
CA TYR A 90 -13.06 -6.01 17.60
C TYR A 90 -11.81 -6.62 18.24
N ASP A 91 -12.04 -7.43 19.29
CA ASP A 91 -11.08 -8.42 19.77
C ASP A 91 -10.80 -9.40 18.62
N PHE A 92 -9.89 -9.03 17.71
CA PHE A 92 -9.35 -9.96 16.74
C PHE A 92 -8.43 -10.94 17.49
N HIS A 93 -9.00 -11.99 18.07
CA HIS A 93 -8.26 -13.16 18.57
C HIS A 93 -7.67 -14.03 17.43
N ILE A 94 -7.49 -13.47 16.23
CA ILE A 94 -6.91 -14.13 15.06
C ILE A 94 -5.48 -13.62 14.77
N GLY A 95 -4.91 -12.83 15.67
CA GLY A 95 -3.47 -12.52 15.70
C GLY A 95 -2.73 -13.43 16.69
N PRO A 96 -1.45 -13.76 16.47
CA PRO A 96 -0.62 -14.33 17.52
C PRO A 96 -0.72 -13.47 18.79
N PRO A 97 -0.73 -14.07 20.00
CA PRO A 97 -0.84 -13.31 21.24
C PRO A 97 0.18 -12.16 21.28
N GLY A 98 -0.30 -10.91 21.42
CA GLY A 98 0.55 -9.72 21.56
C GLY A 98 0.49 -8.71 20.40
N TRP A 99 -0.27 -8.97 19.34
CA TRP A 99 -0.50 -7.96 18.30
C TRP A 99 -1.54 -6.94 18.78
N LYS A 100 -1.12 -5.68 18.92
CA LYS A 100 -2.01 -4.53 18.99
C LYS A 100 -1.97 -3.84 17.63
N ILE A 101 -3.14 -3.64 17.03
CA ILE A 101 -3.31 -2.76 15.88
C ILE A 101 -3.22 -1.32 16.38
#